data_AF-A0A9C8E6F5-F1
#
_entry.id   AF-A0A9C8E6F5-F1
#
_cell.length_a   1.000
_cell.length_b   1.000
_cell.length_c   1.000
_cell.angle_alpha   90.00
_cell.angle_beta   90.00
_cell.angle_gamma   90.00
#
_symmetry.space_group_name_H-M   'P 1'
#
loop_
_entity.id
_entity.type
_entity.pdbx_description
1 polymer ?
#
loop_
_entity_poly.entity_id
_entity_poly.type
_entity_poly.pdbx_seq_one_letter_code
_entity_poly.pdbx_strand_id
1 'polypeptide(L)'
;MRGYRQILLIMATFIIAILTMATFLALMESGQPKMAQAAPPPRPPAYTVIDTDTTWGPEVVTVTSDVVVKNGATLTVLPGTEVRIFTDTNPYPGGVSDLIEIIVEPGGRLVAVGTSTQTITFTSGIEEGQWWGIRILGSGAGGAG
;
A
#
# COMPACT_ATOMS: atom_id res chain seq x y z
N MET A 1 13.43 23.89 -74.92
CA MET A 1 12.21 24.02 -74.09
C MET A 1 11.55 22.68 -73.67
N ARG A 2 11.71 21.55 -74.39
CA ARG A 2 11.10 20.25 -73.98
C ARG A 2 11.79 19.55 -72.78
N GLY A 3 13.12 19.58 -72.68
CA GLY A 3 13.85 18.93 -71.57
C GLY A 3 13.65 19.58 -70.20
N TYR A 4 13.59 20.91 -70.14
CA TYR A 4 13.34 21.64 -68.89
C TYR A 4 11.93 21.34 -68.32
N ARG A 5 10.93 21.16 -69.18
CA ARG A 5 9.57 20.80 -68.76
C ARG A 5 9.51 19.37 -68.20
N GLN A 6 10.25 18.41 -68.76
CA GLN A 6 10.31 17.06 -68.20
C GLN A 6 11.04 17.00 -66.86
N ILE A 7 12.16 17.71 -66.71
CA ILE A 7 12.89 17.77 -65.43
C ILE A 7 12.02 18.43 -64.35
N LEU A 8 11.33 19.53 -64.68
CA LEU A 8 10.42 20.21 -63.76
C LEU A 8 9.25 19.31 -63.34
N LEU A 9 8.69 18.51 -64.27
CA LEU A 9 7.61 17.56 -63.98
C LEU A 9 8.07 16.42 -63.07
N ILE A 10 9.26 15.87 -63.30
CA ILE A 10 9.84 14.81 -62.45
C ILE A 10 10.06 15.34 -61.03
N MET A 11 10.67 16.53 -60.89
CA MET A 11 10.89 17.16 -59.59
C MET A 11 9.56 17.46 -58.87
N ALA A 12 8.54 17.94 -59.59
CA ALA A 12 7.21 18.17 -59.03
C ALA A 12 6.56 16.86 -58.53
N THR A 13 6.69 15.75 -59.25
CA THR A 13 6.17 14.46 -58.80
C THR A 13 6.89 13.92 -57.56
N PHE A 14 8.21 14.11 -57.44
CA PHE A 14 8.93 13.75 -56.22
C PHE A 14 8.53 14.61 -55.03
N ILE A 15 8.35 15.92 -55.22
CA ILE A 15 7.91 16.82 -54.15
C ILE A 15 6.49 16.44 -53.69
N ILE A 16 5.58 16.17 -54.61
CA ILE A 16 4.22 15.73 -54.28
C ILE A 16 4.26 14.37 -53.56
N ALA A 17 5.06 13.41 -54.02
CA ALA A 17 5.20 12.11 -53.37
C ALA A 17 5.73 12.25 -51.93
N ILE A 18 6.74 13.10 -51.70
CA ILE A 18 7.30 13.36 -50.37
C ILE A 18 6.26 14.04 -49.47
N LEU A 19 5.52 15.03 -49.98
CA LEU A 19 4.46 15.70 -49.22
C LEU A 19 3.35 14.71 -48.83
N THR A 20 2.92 13.83 -49.75
CA THR A 20 1.89 12.82 -49.45
C THR A 20 2.35 11.80 -48.42
N MET A 21 3.61 11.35 -48.48
CA MET A 21 4.20 10.43 -47.51
C MET A 21 4.30 11.09 -46.12
N ALA A 22 4.71 12.36 -46.05
CA ALA A 22 4.80 13.10 -44.79
C ALA A 22 3.42 13.29 -44.13
N THR A 23 2.38 13.61 -44.90
CA THR A 23 1.01 13.66 -44.38
C THR A 23 0.50 12.30 -43.93
N PHE A 24 0.90 11.21 -44.60
CA PHE A 24 0.50 9.86 -44.22
C PHE A 24 1.15 9.39 -42.91
N LEU A 25 2.44 9.70 -42.70
CA LEU A 25 3.15 9.46 -41.43
C LEU A 25 2.57 10.28 -40.27
N ALA A 26 2.27 11.56 -40.49
CA ALA A 26 1.66 12.41 -39.46
C ALA A 26 0.25 11.95 -39.06
N LEU A 27 -0.51 11.36 -40.00
CA LEU A 27 -1.83 10.79 -39.71
C LEU A 27 -1.72 9.52 -38.86
N MET A 28 -0.68 8.69 -39.08
CA MET A 28 -0.41 7.48 -38.29
C MET A 28 0.02 7.77 -36.84
N GLU A 29 0.73 8.87 -36.59
CA GLU A 29 1.12 9.28 -35.24
C GLU A 29 -0.07 9.73 -34.38
N SER A 30 -1.06 10.39 -34.99
CA SER A 30 -2.25 10.91 -34.28
C SER A 30 -3.23 9.82 -33.81
N GLY A 31 -3.11 8.60 -34.33
CA GLY A 31 -4.02 7.49 -34.09
C GLY A 31 -3.56 6.49 -33.03
N GLN A 32 -2.37 6.64 -32.45
CA GLN A 32 -1.94 5.81 -31.32
C GLN A 32 -2.76 6.22 -30.09
N PRO A 33 -3.65 5.36 -29.54
CA PRO A 33 -4.23 5.65 -28.25
C PRO A 33 -3.06 5.78 -27.28
N LYS A 34 -2.99 6.91 -26.56
CA LYS A 34 -2.09 7.06 -25.42
C LYS A 34 -2.51 5.98 -24.44
N MET A 35 -1.88 4.81 -24.51
CA MET A 35 -2.11 3.69 -23.61
C MET A 35 -2.05 4.30 -22.23
N ALA A 36 -3.21 4.48 -21.59
CA ALA A 36 -3.27 4.99 -20.24
C ALA A 36 -2.46 3.98 -19.45
N GLN A 37 -1.30 4.41 -18.94
CA GLN A 37 -0.48 3.58 -18.07
C GLN A 37 -1.44 3.09 -16.98
N ALA A 38 -1.72 1.79 -16.96
CA ALA A 38 -2.51 1.21 -15.89
C ALA A 38 -1.87 1.68 -14.58
N ALA A 39 -2.69 2.19 -13.66
CA ALA A 39 -2.18 2.60 -12.35
C ALA A 39 -1.33 1.44 -11.80
N PRO A 40 -0.15 1.71 -11.24
CA PRO A 40 0.65 0.66 -10.65
C PRO A 40 -0.24 -0.12 -9.66
N PRO A 41 -0.05 -1.45 -9.54
CA PRO A 41 -0.86 -2.26 -8.63
C PRO A 41 -0.84 -1.61 -7.24
N PRO A 42 -1.97 -1.64 -6.50
CA PRO A 42 -1.99 -1.11 -5.15
C PRO A 42 -0.84 -1.74 -4.37
N ARG A 43 0.03 -0.88 -3.81
CA ARG A 43 1.10 -1.34 -2.92
C ARG A 43 0.44 -2.16 -1.80
N PRO A 44 0.99 -3.33 -1.42
CA PRO A 44 0.54 -4.01 -0.22
C PRO A 44 0.47 -3.01 0.95
N PRO A 45 -0.49 -3.16 1.88
CA PRO A 45 -0.54 -2.29 3.04
C PRO A 45 0.81 -2.33 3.75
N ALA A 46 1.29 -1.14 4.13
CA ALA A 46 2.52 -0.98 4.88
C ALA A 46 2.44 -1.53 6.31
N TYR A 47 1.23 -1.94 6.69
CA TYR A 47 0.82 -2.38 8.00
C TYR A 47 0.15 -3.75 7.89
N THR A 48 0.14 -4.48 8.99
CA THR A 48 -0.49 -5.79 9.11
C THR A 48 -1.99 -5.61 9.37
N VAL A 49 -2.82 -6.29 8.58
CA VAL A 49 -4.28 -6.32 8.78
C VAL A 49 -4.67 -7.67 9.38
N ILE A 50 -5.44 -7.65 10.46
CA ILE A 50 -6.10 -8.82 11.05
C ILE A 50 -7.60 -8.64 10.82
N ASP A 51 -8.12 -9.26 9.75
CA ASP A 51 -9.53 -9.23 9.34
C ASP A 51 -10.27 -10.55 9.57
N THR A 52 -9.56 -11.56 10.06
CA THR A 52 -10.10 -12.81 10.59
C THR A 52 -9.46 -13.16 11.92
N ASP A 53 -10.10 -14.02 12.71
CA ASP A 53 -9.54 -14.51 13.97
C ASP A 53 -8.12 -15.06 13.76
N THR A 54 -7.20 -14.54 14.55
CA THR A 54 -5.76 -14.77 14.43
C THR A 54 -5.19 -15.06 15.81
N THR A 55 -4.31 -16.05 15.88
CA THR A 55 -3.66 -16.46 17.13
C THR A 55 -2.17 -16.19 17.04
N TRP A 56 -1.62 -15.54 18.06
CA TRP A 56 -0.20 -15.31 18.26
C TRP A 56 0.33 -16.19 19.39
N GLY A 57 1.51 -16.77 19.16
CA GLY A 57 2.21 -17.59 20.13
C GLY A 57 1.68 -19.03 20.26
N PRO A 58 2.11 -19.77 21.33
CA PRO A 58 3.15 -19.36 22.28
C PRO A 58 4.50 -19.20 21.54
N GLU A 59 5.51 -18.56 22.16
CA GLU A 59 6.84 -18.15 21.61
C GLU A 59 6.95 -16.65 21.27
N VAL A 60 8.07 -16.26 20.65
CA VAL A 60 8.38 -14.89 20.25
C VAL A 60 7.63 -14.54 18.97
N VAL A 61 6.86 -13.46 19.01
CA VAL A 61 6.20 -12.88 17.84
C VAL A 61 6.86 -11.56 17.49
N THR A 62 7.37 -11.46 16.27
CA THR A 62 8.03 -10.25 15.76
C THR A 62 7.02 -9.37 15.02
N VAL A 63 6.94 -8.10 15.41
CA VAL A 63 6.07 -7.09 14.79
C VAL A 63 6.94 -5.98 14.21
N THR A 64 6.84 -5.74 12.89
CA THR A 64 7.69 -4.78 12.14
C THR A 64 6.89 -3.71 11.41
N SER A 65 5.58 -3.66 11.63
CA SER A 65 4.68 -2.62 11.14
C SER A 65 3.51 -2.48 12.10
N ASP A 66 2.72 -1.42 11.97
CA ASP A 66 1.44 -1.31 12.65
C ASP A 66 0.57 -2.56 12.44
N VAL A 67 -0.18 -2.94 13.48
CA VAL A 67 -1.10 -4.08 13.42
C VAL A 67 -2.51 -3.56 13.64
N VAL A 68 -3.39 -3.77 12.67
CA VAL A 68 -4.77 -3.28 12.71
C VAL A 68 -5.74 -4.46 12.79
N VAL A 69 -6.34 -4.65 13.97
CA VAL A 69 -7.39 -5.65 14.20
C VAL A 69 -8.73 -5.04 13.81
N LYS A 70 -9.32 -5.57 12.73
CA LYS A 70 -10.55 -5.07 12.12
C LYS A 70 -11.81 -5.51 12.88
N ASN A 71 -12.91 -4.85 12.56
CA ASN A 71 -14.24 -5.21 13.06
C ASN A 71 -14.55 -6.69 12.80
N GLY A 72 -14.99 -7.40 13.85
CA GLY A 72 -15.36 -8.81 13.78
C GLY A 72 -14.19 -9.78 13.89
N ALA A 73 -12.94 -9.31 13.87
CA ALA A 73 -11.75 -10.12 14.05
C ALA A 73 -11.27 -10.11 15.51
N THR A 74 -10.73 -11.24 15.95
CA THR A 74 -10.07 -11.39 17.25
C THR A 74 -8.59 -11.72 17.08
N LEU A 75 -7.72 -10.90 17.64
CA LEU A 75 -6.33 -11.27 17.91
C LEU A 75 -6.26 -11.93 19.29
N THR A 76 -6.00 -13.23 19.33
CA THR A 76 -5.74 -13.98 20.58
C THR A 76 -4.25 -14.14 20.78
N VAL A 77 -3.72 -13.74 21.94
CA VAL A 77 -2.31 -13.90 22.29
C VAL A 77 -2.21 -14.97 23.37
N LEU A 78 -1.54 -16.08 23.07
CA LEU A 78 -1.45 -17.27 23.92
C LEU A 78 -0.54 -17.04 25.14
N PRO A 79 -0.68 -17.84 26.22
CA PRO A 79 0.17 -17.71 27.40
C PRO A 79 1.65 -17.90 27.05
N GLY A 80 2.53 -17.15 27.71
CA GLY A 80 3.99 -17.25 27.49
C GLY A 80 4.49 -16.58 26.21
N THR A 81 3.65 -15.81 25.52
CA THR A 81 4.05 -15.09 24.29
C THR A 81 4.87 -13.82 24.64
N GLU A 82 6.00 -13.66 23.96
CA GLU A 82 6.76 -12.40 23.96
C GLU A 82 6.58 -11.72 22.60
N VAL A 83 5.87 -10.60 22.57
CA VAL A 83 5.66 -9.80 21.36
C VAL A 83 6.75 -8.74 21.30
N ARG A 84 7.69 -8.89 20.35
CA ARG A 84 8.81 -7.97 20.10
C ARG A 84 8.47 -7.02 18.96
N ILE A 85 8.36 -5.75 19.31
CA ILE A 85 7.91 -4.69 18.41
C ILE A 85 9.12 -3.85 18.00
N PHE A 86 9.32 -3.71 16.69
CA PHE A 86 10.46 -2.98 16.12
C PHE A 86 10.03 -1.58 15.64
N THR A 87 10.86 -0.93 14.85
CA THR A 87 10.53 0.37 14.26
C THR A 87 9.80 0.18 12.94
N ASP A 88 8.84 1.07 12.68
CA ASP A 88 8.23 1.20 11.36
C ASP A 88 9.03 2.21 10.52
N THR A 89 8.96 2.05 9.21
CA THR A 89 9.43 3.06 8.25
C THR A 89 8.29 3.66 7.43
N ASN A 90 7.06 3.19 7.64
CA ASN A 90 5.89 3.57 6.88
C ASN A 90 4.59 3.42 7.71
N PRO A 91 4.31 4.39 8.60
CA PRO A 91 3.24 4.28 9.58
C PRO A 91 1.85 4.17 8.93
N TYR A 92 0.93 3.50 9.62
CA TYR A 92 -0.47 3.40 9.25
C TYR A 92 -1.11 4.79 9.25
N PRO A 93 -1.85 5.19 8.19
CA PRO A 93 -2.50 6.50 8.14
C PRO A 93 -3.51 6.78 9.26
N GLY A 94 -4.05 5.74 9.90
CA GLY A 94 -4.92 5.86 11.08
C GLY A 94 -4.17 5.80 12.42
N GLY A 95 -2.84 5.75 12.37
CA GLY A 95 -1.92 5.88 13.49
C GLY A 95 -1.92 7.29 14.08
N VAL A 96 -1.35 7.42 15.27
CA VAL A 96 -1.12 8.69 15.97
C VAL A 96 0.36 8.92 16.26
N SER A 97 1.23 8.03 15.80
CA SER A 97 2.68 8.06 15.99
C SER A 97 3.41 7.50 14.77
N ASP A 98 4.69 7.83 14.63
CA ASP A 98 5.60 7.19 13.67
C ASP A 98 6.18 5.86 14.24
N LEU A 99 5.90 5.55 15.50
CA LEU A 99 6.24 4.27 16.14
C LEU A 99 5.11 3.26 15.94
N ILE A 100 5.45 1.97 15.97
CA ILE A 100 4.48 0.89 15.79
C ILE A 100 3.40 0.90 16.88
N GLU A 101 2.17 0.75 16.42
CA GLU A 101 0.94 0.58 17.19
C GLU A 101 0.29 -0.79 16.94
N ILE A 102 -0.27 -1.37 18.00
CA ILE A 102 -1.31 -2.40 17.85
C ILE A 102 -2.66 -1.70 18.03
N ILE A 103 -3.39 -1.55 16.93
CA ILE A 103 -4.65 -0.80 16.85
C ILE A 103 -5.78 -1.81 16.78
N VAL A 104 -6.70 -1.74 17.74
CA VAL A 104 -7.95 -2.49 17.72
C VAL A 104 -9.05 -1.53 17.32
N GLU A 105 -9.55 -1.67 16.08
CA GLU A 105 -10.64 -0.85 15.55
C GLU A 105 -11.98 -1.15 16.24
N PRO A 106 -12.99 -0.28 16.12
CA PRO A 106 -14.31 -0.54 16.67
C PRO A 106 -14.86 -1.90 16.20
N GLY A 107 -15.21 -2.76 17.16
CA GLY A 107 -15.71 -4.12 16.91
C GLY A 107 -14.63 -5.19 16.73
N GLY A 108 -13.35 -4.81 16.68
CA GLY A 108 -12.22 -5.74 16.79
C GLY A 108 -11.95 -6.14 18.25
N ARG A 109 -11.18 -7.20 18.46
CA ARG A 109 -10.87 -7.72 19.80
C ARG A 109 -9.40 -8.09 19.95
N LEU A 110 -8.82 -7.75 21.09
CA LEU A 110 -7.54 -8.30 21.56
C LEU A 110 -7.81 -9.13 22.83
N VAL A 111 -7.45 -10.41 22.79
CA VAL A 111 -7.63 -11.35 23.89
C VAL A 111 -6.26 -11.88 24.31
N ALA A 112 -5.67 -11.29 25.36
CA ALA A 112 -4.41 -11.75 25.94
C ALA A 112 -4.68 -12.73 27.08
N VAL A 113 -4.43 -14.02 26.86
CA VAL A 113 -4.79 -15.11 27.81
C VAL A 113 -3.63 -15.50 28.74
N GLY A 114 -2.80 -14.55 29.14
CA GLY A 114 -1.64 -14.79 30.01
C GLY A 114 -2.06 -15.30 31.39
N THR A 115 -1.16 -16.03 32.05
CA THR A 115 -1.34 -16.50 33.43
C THR A 115 -0.23 -15.95 34.33
N SER A 116 -0.35 -16.15 35.65
CA SER A 116 0.70 -15.75 36.60
C SER A 116 2.03 -16.49 36.40
N THR A 117 2.00 -17.68 35.79
CA THR A 117 3.20 -18.49 35.49
C THR A 117 3.64 -18.40 34.04
N GLN A 118 2.77 -17.93 33.15
CA GLN A 118 3.01 -17.78 31.71
C GLN A 118 2.47 -16.42 31.27
N THR A 119 3.21 -15.37 31.62
CA THR A 119 2.84 -13.99 31.30
C THR A 119 2.92 -13.74 29.79
N ILE A 120 2.21 -12.72 29.33
CA ILE A 120 2.36 -12.17 27.99
C ILE A 120 3.08 -10.84 28.13
N THR A 121 4.13 -10.65 27.34
CA THR A 121 4.93 -9.42 27.36
C THR A 121 4.87 -8.76 25.99
N PHE A 122 4.39 -7.53 25.94
CA PHE A 122 4.56 -6.65 24.79
C PHE A 122 5.73 -5.73 25.09
N THR A 123 6.75 -5.75 24.24
CA THR A 123 7.98 -4.99 24.47
C THR A 123 8.61 -4.56 23.16
N SER A 124 9.44 -3.53 23.25
CA SER A 124 10.35 -3.20 22.15
C SER A 124 11.36 -4.34 21.93
N GLY A 125 11.63 -4.62 20.66
CA GLY A 125 12.71 -5.52 20.21
C GLY A 125 14.06 -4.83 20.04
N ILE A 126 14.15 -3.52 20.29
CA ILE A 126 15.37 -2.71 20.09
C ILE A 126 15.79 -2.06 21.42
N GLU A 127 15.22 -0.90 21.74
CA GLU A 127 15.44 -0.17 22.99
C GLU A 127 14.10 0.10 23.68
N GLU A 128 14.09 0.19 25.00
CA GLU A 128 12.86 0.44 25.77
C GLU A 128 12.13 1.70 25.25
N GLY A 129 10.80 1.61 25.13
CA GLY A 129 9.97 2.69 24.60
C GLY A 129 9.98 2.86 23.07
N GLN A 130 10.67 2.02 22.30
CA GLN A 130 10.63 2.06 20.82
C GLN A 130 9.39 1.36 20.22
N TRP A 131 8.21 1.66 20.78
CA TRP A 131 6.89 1.34 20.23
C TRP A 131 5.86 2.26 20.90
N TRP A 132 4.76 2.58 20.22
CA TRP A 132 3.80 3.55 20.75
C TRP A 132 2.89 2.94 21.82
N GLY A 133 2.35 1.75 21.55
CA GLY A 133 1.44 1.10 22.47
C GLY A 133 0.34 0.28 21.79
N ILE A 134 -0.61 -0.14 22.62
CA ILE A 134 -1.86 -0.77 22.19
C ILE A 134 -2.96 0.28 22.29
N ARG A 135 -3.65 0.56 21.18
CA ARG A 135 -4.74 1.52 21.13
C ARG A 135 -6.06 0.80 20.82
N ILE A 136 -6.98 0.83 21.78
CA ILE A 136 -8.33 0.30 21.62
C ILE A 136 -9.27 1.44 21.23
N LEU A 137 -9.80 1.41 20.02
CA LEU A 137 -10.71 2.43 19.52
C LEU A 137 -12.15 2.07 19.91
N GLY A 138 -12.75 2.90 20.75
CA GLY A 138 -14.18 2.79 21.05
C GLY A 138 -15.01 3.04 19.79
N SER A 139 -16.16 2.37 19.67
CA SER A 139 -17.23 2.85 18.81
C SER A 139 -17.72 4.15 19.44
N GLY A 140 -17.34 5.31 18.89
CA GLY A 140 -17.77 6.59 19.42
C GLY A 140 -19.30 6.58 19.61
N ALA A 141 -19.75 6.55 20.85
CA ALA A 141 -21.14 6.83 21.16
C ALA A 141 -21.32 8.32 20.90
N GLY A 142 -21.75 8.67 19.69
CA GLY A 142 -22.31 9.99 19.42
C GLY A 142 -23.42 10.20 20.44
N GLY A 143 -23.20 11.11 21.38
CA GLY A 143 -24.15 11.43 22.43
C GLY A 143 -25.48 11.81 21.81
N ALA A 144 -26.50 11.03 22.11
CA ALA A 144 -27.87 11.49 22.03
C ALA A 144 -28.06 12.47 23.20
N GLY A 145 -28.03 13.76 22.88
CA GLY A 145 -28.51 14.87 23.70
C GLY A 145 -29.56 15.62 22.90
#